data_AF-A0A5N6YIY6-F1
#
_entry.id   AF-A0A5N6YIY6-F1
#
_cell.length_a   1.000
_cell.length_b   1.000
_cell.length_c   1.000
_cell.angle_alpha   90.00
_cell.angle_beta   90.00
_cell.angle_gamma   90.00
#
_symmetry.space_group_name_H-M   'P 1'
#
loop_
_entity.id
_entity.type
_entity.pdbx_description
1 polymer ?
#
loop_
_entity_poly.entity_id
_entity_poly.type
_entity_poly.pdbx_seq_one_letter_code
_entity_poly.pdbx_strand_id
1 'polypeptide(L)'
;MTKPPLTRDKENQYLKSQARELYQRHLVDSEKIRRLQDLVSQGREDVSKADRLHHEELIKLYNKINSLQTRRESLDDEQVLDKMRSLNQNLELWIKSNFKDVRRLAGLGQPYVQFPRSSPQCRAWIQGYVTEMIYNSTHPEGTCHDWWELTCDAIEQITKDDQEAVFTYIIASIEEQFSTFSSAEETQRKRQLRELLQKCSNFKIVLSRQQNLFYFYRSKCGECFSTTSMTFAGGVDGPATKVRISLWPGLIKQNSMAASSVFEAELVWTMN
;
A
#
# COMPACT_ATOMS: atom_id res chain seq x y z
N MET A 1 8.28 6.33 -90.36
CA MET A 1 7.47 7.48 -90.81
C MET A 1 8.00 8.74 -90.14
N THR A 2 8.80 9.47 -90.87
CA THR A 2 9.54 10.68 -90.46
C THR A 2 8.62 11.89 -90.53
N LYS A 3 8.47 12.64 -89.43
CA LYS A 3 7.66 13.88 -89.41
C LYS A 3 8.29 14.92 -90.36
N PRO A 4 7.50 15.68 -91.15
CA PRO A 4 8.04 16.68 -92.07
C PRO A 4 8.67 17.86 -91.30
N PRO A 5 9.63 18.60 -91.89
CA PRO A 5 10.25 19.75 -91.25
C PRO A 5 9.22 20.89 -91.14
N LEU A 6 8.99 21.37 -89.92
CA LEU A 6 8.16 22.54 -89.66
C LEU A 6 8.89 23.79 -90.17
N THR A 7 8.17 24.72 -90.79
CA THR A 7 8.74 26.03 -91.13
C THR A 7 9.15 26.76 -89.85
N ARG A 8 10.27 27.49 -89.89
CA ARG A 8 10.91 28.18 -88.75
C ARG A 8 9.94 29.00 -87.88
N ASP A 9 8.87 29.53 -88.47
CA ASP A 9 7.80 30.26 -87.76
C ASP A 9 6.89 29.35 -86.93
N LYS A 10 6.59 28.13 -87.39
CA LYS A 10 5.78 27.16 -86.66
C LYS A 10 6.55 26.59 -85.46
N GLU A 11 7.86 26.39 -85.59
CA GLU A 11 8.72 26.00 -84.47
C GLU A 11 8.80 27.10 -83.41
N ASN A 12 8.92 28.37 -83.82
CA ASN A 12 8.94 29.50 -82.90
C ASN A 12 7.60 29.66 -82.15
N GLN A 13 6.46 29.48 -82.85
CA GLN A 13 5.14 29.48 -82.22
C GLN A 13 4.97 28.32 -81.23
N TYR A 14 5.42 27.12 -81.57
CA TYR A 14 5.40 25.94 -80.69
C TYR A 14 6.26 26.12 -79.43
N LEU A 15 7.47 26.67 -79.56
CA LEU A 15 8.32 26.97 -78.41
C LEU A 15 7.70 28.03 -77.51
N LYS A 16 7.03 29.04 -78.08
CA LYS A 16 6.30 30.07 -77.31
C LYS A 16 5.07 29.53 -76.57
N SER A 17 4.37 28.54 -77.11
CA SER A 17 3.28 27.88 -76.38
C SER A 17 3.84 27.00 -75.26
N GLN A 18 4.90 26.23 -75.54
CA GLN A 18 5.55 25.39 -74.54
C GLN A 18 6.15 26.20 -73.38
N ALA A 19 6.79 27.34 -73.68
CA ALA A 19 7.30 28.24 -72.65
C ALA A 19 6.19 28.83 -71.77
N ARG A 20 5.03 29.15 -72.36
CA ARG A 20 3.86 29.63 -71.60
C ARG A 20 3.27 28.55 -70.69
N GLU A 21 3.16 27.32 -71.18
CA GLU A 21 2.71 26.20 -70.37
C GLU A 21 3.66 25.90 -69.22
N LEU A 22 4.98 25.91 -69.47
CA LEU A 22 5.99 25.71 -68.43
C LEU A 22 5.92 26.82 -67.38
N TYR A 23 5.75 28.06 -67.79
CA TYR A 23 5.61 29.20 -66.87
C TYR A 23 4.35 29.07 -66.01
N GLN A 24 3.21 28.67 -66.60
CA GLN A 24 1.98 28.43 -65.85
C GLN A 24 2.12 27.28 -64.85
N ARG A 25 2.76 26.17 -65.24
CA ARG A 25 3.06 25.07 -64.31
C ARG A 25 3.97 25.52 -63.17
N HIS A 26 5.02 26.28 -63.48
CA HIS A 26 5.92 26.83 -62.47
C HIS A 26 5.18 27.72 -61.45
N LEU A 27 4.24 28.56 -61.90
CA LEU A 27 3.42 29.37 -61.00
C LEU A 27 2.53 28.52 -60.09
N VAL A 28 1.87 27.51 -60.65
CA VAL A 28 1.03 26.58 -59.88
C VAL A 28 1.86 25.80 -58.86
N ASP A 29 3.03 25.31 -59.25
CA ASP A 29 3.89 24.54 -58.37
C ASP A 29 4.54 25.43 -57.29
N SER A 30 4.90 26.67 -57.62
CA SER A 30 5.39 27.65 -56.63
C SER A 30 4.34 27.94 -55.56
N GLU A 31 3.07 28.12 -55.95
CA GLU A 31 1.99 28.35 -54.99
C GLU A 31 1.69 27.10 -54.15
N LYS A 32 1.78 25.90 -54.73
CA LYS A 32 1.67 24.64 -53.97
C LYS A 32 2.80 24.51 -52.94
N ILE A 33 4.04 24.81 -53.33
CA ILE A 33 5.20 24.79 -52.44
C ILE A 33 4.99 25.76 -51.28
N ARG A 34 4.53 26.98 -51.58
CA ARG A 34 4.24 27.99 -50.55
C ARG A 34 3.21 27.48 -49.54
N ARG A 35 2.09 26.92 -50.00
CA ARG A 35 1.05 26.36 -49.11
C ARG A 35 1.55 25.18 -48.28
N LEU A 36 2.39 24.32 -48.86
CA LEU A 36 3.00 23.22 -48.12
C LEU A 36 3.96 23.73 -47.04
N GLN A 37 4.74 24.78 -47.32
CA GLN A 37 5.60 25.42 -46.32
C GLN A 37 4.81 26.05 -45.18
N ASP A 38 3.67 26.70 -45.48
CA ASP A 38 2.77 27.25 -44.47
C ASP A 38 2.20 26.13 -43.57
N LEU A 39 1.72 25.03 -44.18
CA LEU A 39 1.19 23.87 -43.43
C LEU A 39 2.23 23.20 -42.56
N VAL A 40 3.46 23.03 -43.07
CA VAL A 40 4.56 22.43 -42.29
C VAL A 40 4.96 23.34 -41.13
N SER A 41 4.98 24.66 -41.34
CA SER A 41 5.29 25.62 -40.28
C SER A 41 4.23 25.60 -39.19
N GLN A 42 2.95 25.60 -39.57
CA GLN A 42 1.83 25.48 -38.63
C GLN A 42 1.90 24.17 -37.84
N GLY A 43 2.13 23.03 -38.51
CA GLY A 43 2.25 21.73 -37.87
C GLY A 43 3.41 21.68 -36.87
N ARG A 44 4.55 22.32 -37.18
CA ARG A 44 5.69 22.44 -36.24
C ARG A 44 5.35 23.26 -35.01
N GLU A 45 4.62 24.36 -35.18
CA GLU A 45 4.19 25.18 -34.04
C GLU A 45 3.20 24.45 -33.14
N ASP A 46 2.24 23.73 -33.72
CA ASP A 46 1.24 22.98 -32.96
C ASP A 46 1.86 21.82 -32.18
N VAL A 47 2.80 21.09 -32.80
CA VAL A 47 3.60 20.06 -32.10
C VAL A 47 4.42 20.68 -30.96
N SER A 48 5.09 21.81 -31.20
CA SER A 48 5.88 22.51 -30.18
C SER A 48 5.01 22.98 -28.99
N LYS A 49 3.79 23.46 -29.25
CA LYS A 49 2.83 23.83 -28.20
C LYS A 49 2.37 22.61 -27.41
N ALA A 50 2.01 21.52 -28.10
CA ALA A 50 1.61 20.28 -27.44
C ALA A 50 2.74 19.73 -26.54
N ASP A 51 3.97 19.67 -27.05
CA ASP A 51 5.14 19.21 -26.29
C ASP A 51 5.39 20.06 -25.04
N ARG A 52 5.25 21.39 -25.14
CA ARG A 52 5.37 22.29 -23.98
C ARG A 52 4.30 22.02 -22.93
N LEU A 53 3.03 21.87 -23.35
CA LEU A 53 1.92 21.56 -22.44
C LEU A 53 2.14 20.22 -21.74
N HIS A 54 2.53 19.18 -22.49
CA HIS A 54 2.88 17.89 -21.93
C HIS A 54 4.05 17.97 -20.94
N HIS A 55 5.09 18.73 -21.27
CA HIS A 55 6.23 18.92 -20.37
C HIS A 55 5.84 19.66 -19.09
N GLU A 56 4.99 20.68 -19.18
CA GLU A 56 4.44 21.38 -18.01
C GLU A 56 3.59 20.47 -17.13
N GLU A 57 2.76 19.61 -17.73
CA GLU A 57 1.99 18.59 -17.00
C GLU A 57 2.92 17.59 -16.30
N LEU A 58 3.96 17.11 -16.98
CA LEU A 58 4.96 16.24 -16.38
C LEU A 58 5.65 16.92 -15.19
N ILE A 59 6.08 18.17 -15.33
CA ILE A 59 6.70 18.93 -14.22
C ILE A 59 5.71 19.07 -13.06
N LYS A 60 4.43 19.38 -13.33
CA LYS A 60 3.39 19.47 -12.28
C LYS A 60 3.21 18.13 -11.57
N LEU A 61 3.15 17.03 -12.31
CA LEU A 61 3.02 15.68 -11.76
C LEU A 61 4.26 15.29 -10.93
N TYR A 62 5.47 15.51 -11.45
CA TYR A 62 6.71 15.27 -10.71
C TYR A 62 6.81 16.10 -9.44
N ASN A 63 6.45 17.38 -9.50
CA ASN A 63 6.44 18.24 -8.31
C ASN A 63 5.39 17.77 -7.29
N LYS A 64 4.21 17.33 -7.75
CA LYS A 64 3.19 16.74 -6.89
C LYS A 64 3.71 15.46 -6.22
N ILE A 65 4.26 14.51 -6.98
CA ILE A 65 4.89 13.28 -6.46
C ILE A 65 5.99 13.62 -5.44
N ASN A 66 6.91 14.53 -5.77
CA ASN A 66 7.97 14.93 -4.87
C ASN A 66 7.43 15.56 -3.59
N SER A 67 6.47 16.48 -3.66
CA SER A 67 5.85 17.07 -2.46
C SER A 67 5.16 16.04 -1.55
N LEU A 68 4.57 15.00 -2.15
CA LEU A 68 3.97 13.87 -1.44
C LEU A 68 5.04 12.96 -0.81
N GLN A 69 6.16 12.75 -1.50
CA GLN A 69 7.31 12.00 -0.98
C GLN A 69 8.06 12.74 0.12
N THR A 70 8.17 14.08 0.05
CA THR A 70 8.87 14.91 1.04
C THR A 70 8.08 15.05 2.35
N ARG A 71 6.77 14.76 2.36
CA ARG A 71 5.93 14.81 3.56
C ARG A 71 6.00 13.55 4.44
N ARG A 72 7.01 12.70 4.25
CA ARG A 72 7.22 11.49 5.06
C ARG A 72 7.59 11.87 6.49
N GLU A 73 6.74 11.55 7.45
CA GLU A 73 7.19 11.35 8.84
C GLU A 73 8.16 10.16 8.83
N SER A 74 9.46 10.44 8.80
CA SER A 74 10.49 9.44 9.06
C SER A 74 10.53 9.20 10.56
N LEU A 75 10.22 7.98 10.99
CA LEU A 75 10.43 7.58 12.38
C LEU A 75 11.84 7.03 12.50
N ASP A 76 12.54 7.41 13.56
CA ASP A 76 13.75 6.70 13.94
C ASP A 76 13.41 5.31 14.53
N ASP A 77 14.44 4.49 14.69
CA ASP A 77 14.30 3.12 15.17
C ASP A 77 13.66 3.03 16.56
N GLU A 78 14.00 3.97 17.46
CA GLU A 78 13.46 4.00 18.82
C GLU A 78 11.98 4.35 18.81
N GLN A 79 11.58 5.33 18.00
CA GLN A 79 10.18 5.70 17.80
C GLN A 79 9.35 4.58 17.19
N VAL A 80 9.93 3.78 16.28
CA VAL A 80 9.27 2.58 15.74
C VAL A 80 9.00 1.56 16.84
N LEU A 81 10.02 1.26 17.66
CA LEU A 81 9.90 0.30 18.77
C LEU A 81 8.89 0.79 19.82
N ASP A 82 8.95 2.06 20.20
CA ASP A 82 8.05 2.65 21.18
C ASP A 82 6.61 2.63 20.70
N LYS A 83 6.35 2.95 19.43
CA LYS A 83 5.01 2.85 18.86
C LYS A 83 4.52 1.40 18.84
N MET A 84 5.37 0.46 18.43
CA MET A 84 5.04 -0.97 18.40
C MET A 84 4.66 -1.49 19.80
N ARG A 85 5.46 -1.17 20.81
CA ARG A 85 5.22 -1.55 22.21
C ARG A 85 3.99 -0.86 22.80
N SER A 86 3.79 0.42 22.50
CA SER A 86 2.61 1.17 22.93
C SER A 86 1.31 0.58 22.37
N LEU A 87 1.31 0.12 21.11
CA LEU A 87 0.17 -0.57 20.52
C LEU A 87 -0.15 -1.87 21.25
N ASN A 88 0.85 -2.69 21.57
CA ASN A 88 0.66 -3.90 22.38
C ASN A 88 0.06 -3.55 23.76
N GLN A 89 0.64 -2.56 24.45
CA GLN A 89 0.15 -2.12 25.76
C GLN A 89 -1.31 -1.62 25.70
N ASN A 90 -1.67 -0.88 24.64
CA ASN A 90 -3.05 -0.44 24.43
C ASN A 90 -4.01 -1.63 24.27
N LEU A 91 -3.61 -2.66 23.51
CA LEU A 91 -4.39 -3.89 23.38
C LEU A 91 -4.53 -4.61 24.73
N GLU A 92 -3.45 -4.79 25.47
CA GLU A 92 -3.50 -5.43 26.79
C GLU A 92 -4.43 -4.68 27.75
N LEU A 93 -4.36 -3.35 27.79
CA LEU A 93 -5.22 -2.52 28.62
C LEU A 93 -6.69 -2.62 28.20
N TRP A 94 -6.96 -2.64 26.90
CA TRP A 94 -8.30 -2.88 26.36
C TRP A 94 -8.84 -4.25 26.83
N ILE A 95 -8.04 -5.32 26.76
CA ILE A 95 -8.47 -6.65 27.22
C ILE A 95 -8.69 -6.66 28.73
N LYS A 96 -7.77 -6.07 29.49
CA LYS A 96 -7.82 -6.01 30.96
C LYS A 96 -9.09 -5.30 31.44
N SER A 97 -9.41 -4.16 30.83
CA SER A 97 -10.57 -3.33 31.16
C SER A 97 -11.92 -3.93 30.75
N ASN A 98 -12.00 -4.53 29.55
CA ASN A 98 -13.27 -5.05 29.02
C ASN A 98 -13.62 -6.42 29.58
N PHE A 99 -12.64 -7.29 29.81
CA PHE A 99 -12.83 -8.67 30.25
C PHE A 99 -12.47 -8.88 31.73
N LYS A 100 -12.77 -7.92 32.61
CA LYS A 100 -12.33 -7.97 34.02
C LYS A 100 -13.00 -9.06 34.88
N ASP A 101 -14.22 -9.46 34.56
CA ASP A 101 -15.01 -10.40 35.36
C ASP A 101 -14.55 -11.86 35.14
N VAL A 102 -13.91 -12.43 36.17
CA VAL A 102 -13.40 -13.80 36.18
C VAL A 102 -14.51 -14.84 36.00
N ARG A 103 -15.72 -14.59 36.52
CA ARG A 103 -16.84 -15.55 36.44
C ARG A 103 -17.39 -15.62 35.02
N ARG A 104 -17.48 -14.48 34.34
CA ARG A 104 -17.84 -14.43 32.92
C ARG A 104 -16.78 -15.13 32.08
N LEU A 105 -15.50 -14.83 32.31
CA LEU A 105 -14.38 -15.46 31.60
C LEU A 105 -14.29 -16.99 31.81
N ALA A 106 -14.78 -17.52 32.93
CA ALA A 106 -14.81 -18.96 33.16
C ALA A 106 -15.69 -19.69 32.13
N GLY A 107 -16.71 -19.03 31.56
CA GLY A 107 -17.52 -19.59 30.49
C GLY A 107 -16.76 -19.81 29.17
N LEU A 108 -15.65 -19.10 28.97
CA LEU A 108 -14.76 -19.31 27.81
C LEU A 108 -13.84 -20.54 28.01
N GLY A 109 -13.51 -20.85 29.26
CA GLY A 109 -12.69 -22.02 29.60
C GLY A 109 -13.55 -23.28 29.68
N GLN A 110 -13.38 -24.20 28.74
CA GLN A 110 -14.14 -25.46 28.74
C GLN A 110 -13.45 -26.54 29.58
N PRO A 111 -14.19 -27.38 30.33
CA PRO A 111 -13.60 -28.43 31.18
C PRO A 111 -12.74 -29.44 30.42
N TYR A 112 -13.08 -29.69 29.15
CA TYR A 112 -12.47 -30.72 28.31
C TYR A 112 -11.34 -30.20 27.41
N VAL A 113 -11.14 -28.88 27.34
CA VAL A 113 -10.11 -28.28 26.49
C VAL A 113 -8.87 -28.00 27.34
N GLN A 114 -7.67 -28.21 26.79
CA GLN A 114 -6.41 -27.99 27.51
C GLN A 114 -6.08 -26.51 27.72
N PHE A 115 -6.63 -25.62 26.89
CA PHE A 115 -6.43 -24.18 26.91
C PHE A 115 -7.60 -23.48 26.19
N PRO A 116 -8.13 -22.35 26.68
CA PRO A 116 -7.81 -21.70 27.96
C PRO A 116 -8.56 -22.34 29.15
N ARG A 117 -7.96 -22.32 30.35
CA ARG A 117 -8.56 -22.85 31.60
C ARG A 117 -8.60 -21.85 32.76
N SER A 118 -7.70 -20.87 32.74
CA SER A 118 -7.62 -19.83 33.77
C SER A 118 -7.92 -18.47 33.17
N SER A 119 -8.30 -17.49 34.00
CA SER A 119 -8.58 -16.14 33.50
C SER A 119 -7.41 -15.50 32.74
N PRO A 120 -6.13 -15.65 33.14
CA PRO A 120 -5.00 -15.22 32.33
C PRO A 120 -4.95 -15.89 30.94
N GLN A 121 -5.20 -17.20 30.86
CA GLN A 121 -5.23 -17.92 29.59
C GLN A 121 -6.42 -17.49 28.72
N CYS A 122 -7.60 -17.24 29.31
CA CYS A 122 -8.76 -16.73 28.58
C CYS A 122 -8.44 -15.35 27.96
N ARG A 123 -7.75 -14.47 28.69
CA ARG A 123 -7.32 -13.18 28.14
C ARG A 123 -6.26 -13.32 27.07
N ALA A 124 -5.31 -14.24 27.23
CA ALA A 124 -4.30 -14.55 26.22
C ALA A 124 -4.95 -15.09 24.93
N TRP A 125 -5.99 -15.92 25.05
CA TRP A 125 -6.79 -16.40 23.92
C TRP A 125 -7.47 -15.25 23.18
N ILE A 126 -8.14 -14.36 23.91
CA ILE A 126 -8.76 -13.16 23.34
C ILE A 126 -7.69 -12.30 22.65
N GLN A 127 -6.54 -12.05 23.31
CA GLN A 127 -5.46 -11.25 22.76
C GLN A 127 -4.94 -11.80 21.44
N GLY A 128 -4.68 -13.10 21.40
CA GLY A 128 -4.16 -13.73 20.20
C GLY A 128 -5.18 -13.78 19.06
N TYR A 129 -6.48 -13.91 19.36
CA TYR A 129 -7.54 -13.80 18.36
C TYR A 129 -7.63 -12.38 17.77
N VAL A 130 -7.63 -11.35 18.62
CA VAL A 130 -7.63 -9.95 18.16
C VAL A 130 -6.40 -9.68 17.30
N THR A 131 -5.23 -10.14 17.77
CA THR A 131 -3.96 -9.97 17.07
C THR A 131 -3.95 -10.69 15.73
N GLU A 132 -4.54 -11.88 15.63
CA GLU A 132 -4.70 -12.63 14.38
C GLU A 132 -5.53 -11.87 13.35
N MET A 133 -6.67 -11.35 13.78
CA MET A 133 -7.55 -10.56 12.93
C MET A 133 -6.83 -9.31 12.42
N ILE A 134 -6.07 -8.62 13.28
CA ILE A 134 -5.23 -7.47 12.89
C ILE A 134 -4.14 -7.90 11.91
N TYR A 135 -3.43 -8.99 12.19
CA TYR A 135 -2.32 -9.46 11.36
C TYR A 135 -2.79 -9.85 9.96
N ASN A 136 -3.87 -10.64 9.86
CA ASN A 136 -4.40 -11.13 8.58
C ASN A 136 -5.02 -10.00 7.75
N SER A 137 -5.74 -9.08 8.38
CA SER A 137 -6.32 -7.93 7.69
C SER A 137 -5.29 -6.91 7.23
N THR A 138 -4.12 -6.89 7.86
CA THR A 138 -3.00 -6.04 7.46
C THR A 138 -2.05 -6.70 6.48
N HIS A 139 -2.09 -8.01 6.24
CA HIS A 139 -1.21 -8.69 5.27
C HIS A 139 -2.03 -9.43 4.23
N PRO A 140 -2.59 -8.74 3.21
CA PRO A 140 -3.01 -9.44 2.02
C PRO A 140 -1.74 -10.04 1.37
N GLU A 141 -1.63 -11.37 1.39
CA GLU A 141 -0.65 -12.09 0.58
C GLU A 141 -0.88 -11.71 -0.89
N GLY A 142 0.07 -10.96 -1.45
CA GLY A 142 0.12 -10.68 -2.88
C GLY A 142 -0.39 -9.30 -3.30
N THR A 143 0.40 -8.68 -4.17
CA THR A 143 -0.03 -7.66 -5.14
C THR A 143 -0.40 -6.26 -4.63
N CYS A 144 0.56 -5.47 -4.14
CA CYS A 144 0.54 -4.01 -4.39
C CYS A 144 1.85 -3.30 -4.01
N HIS A 145 3.02 -3.81 -4.38
CA HIS A 145 4.25 -3.02 -4.23
C HIS A 145 4.53 -2.16 -5.47
N ASP A 146 4.14 -2.60 -6.66
CA ASP A 146 4.50 -1.93 -7.91
C ASP A 146 3.52 -0.83 -8.36
N TRP A 147 2.27 -0.84 -7.86
CA TRP A 147 1.24 0.15 -8.21
C TRP A 147 1.06 1.26 -7.16
N TRP A 148 1.58 1.07 -5.94
CA TRP A 148 1.45 2.00 -4.81
C TRP A 148 2.23 3.31 -4.99
N GLU A 149 3.28 3.32 -5.83
CA GLU A 149 4.16 4.48 -6.00
C GLU A 149 3.59 5.62 -6.88
N LEU A 150 2.51 5.42 -7.64
CA LEU A 150 2.21 6.30 -8.78
C LEU A 150 0.89 7.10 -8.72
N THR A 151 -0.04 6.86 -7.80
CA THR A 151 -1.41 7.43 -7.92
C THR A 151 -2.05 7.84 -6.58
N CYS A 152 -1.44 8.79 -5.88
CA CYS A 152 -1.93 9.30 -4.61
C CYS A 152 -2.98 10.41 -4.79
N ASP A 153 -4.24 10.06 -4.48
CA ASP A 153 -5.28 10.88 -3.80
C ASP A 153 -6.61 10.10 -3.85
N ALA A 154 -6.98 9.59 -5.04
CA ALA A 154 -8.14 8.72 -5.22
C ALA A 154 -7.95 7.35 -4.57
N ILE A 155 -6.74 6.80 -4.64
CA ILE A 155 -6.38 5.55 -3.96
C ILE A 155 -6.45 5.74 -2.45
N GLU A 156 -6.02 6.88 -1.90
CA GLU A 156 -6.10 7.11 -0.44
C GLU A 156 -7.55 7.10 0.08
N GLN A 157 -8.52 7.64 -0.67
CA GLN A 157 -9.92 7.59 -0.25
C GLN A 157 -10.56 6.21 -0.44
N ILE A 158 -10.26 5.51 -1.55
CA ILE A 158 -10.68 4.12 -1.75
C ILE A 158 -10.12 3.23 -0.63
N THR A 159 -8.85 3.43 -0.24
CA THR A 159 -8.24 2.69 0.87
C THR A 159 -8.84 3.00 2.24
N LYS A 160 -9.48 4.16 2.43
CA LYS A 160 -10.16 4.49 3.69
C LYS A 160 -11.52 3.80 3.81
N ASP A 161 -12.29 3.75 2.72
CA ASP A 161 -13.56 3.03 2.71
C ASP A 161 -13.32 1.51 2.88
N ASP A 162 -12.29 0.97 2.22
CA ASP A 162 -11.86 -0.42 2.42
C ASP A 162 -11.34 -0.66 3.85
N GLN A 163 -10.59 0.29 4.42
CA GLN A 163 -10.13 0.23 5.82
C GLN A 163 -11.32 0.22 6.80
N GLU A 164 -12.36 1.01 6.55
CA GLU A 164 -13.53 1.07 7.40
C GLU A 164 -14.31 -0.24 7.41
N ALA A 165 -14.48 -0.84 6.23
CA ALA A 165 -15.10 -2.16 6.10
C ALA A 165 -14.30 -3.23 6.86
N VAL A 166 -12.97 -3.20 6.75
CA VAL A 166 -12.08 -4.10 7.50
C VAL A 166 -12.20 -3.90 9.01
N PHE A 167 -12.21 -2.65 9.49
CA PHE A 167 -12.39 -2.37 10.92
C PHE A 167 -13.73 -2.86 11.43
N THR A 168 -14.80 -2.61 10.67
CA THR A 168 -16.16 -3.06 10.99
C THR A 168 -16.22 -4.58 11.08
N TYR A 169 -15.61 -5.28 10.12
CA TYR A 169 -15.52 -6.73 10.12
C TYR A 169 -14.78 -7.28 11.34
N ILE A 170 -13.57 -6.77 11.64
CA ILE A 170 -12.77 -7.20 12.79
C ILE A 170 -13.55 -7.01 14.10
N ILE A 171 -14.15 -5.82 14.28
CA ILE A 171 -14.94 -5.50 15.48
C ILE A 171 -16.14 -6.46 15.58
N ALA A 172 -16.89 -6.65 14.49
CA ALA A 172 -18.05 -7.54 14.49
C ALA A 172 -17.66 -8.98 14.87
N SER A 173 -16.59 -9.52 14.30
CA SER A 173 -16.11 -10.87 14.62
C SER A 173 -15.65 -11.01 16.08
N ILE A 174 -14.96 -10.00 16.63
CA ILE A 174 -14.52 -10.02 18.03
C ILE A 174 -15.73 -9.95 18.97
N GLU A 175 -16.73 -9.15 18.64
CA GLU A 175 -17.95 -9.01 19.43
C GLU A 175 -18.83 -10.25 19.38
N GLU A 176 -18.97 -10.87 18.21
CA GLU A 176 -19.66 -12.15 18.05
C GLU A 176 -19.04 -13.23 18.94
N GLN A 177 -17.71 -13.33 18.98
CA GLN A 177 -17.01 -14.37 19.73
C GLN A 177 -16.95 -14.10 21.24
N PHE A 178 -16.82 -12.83 21.67
CA PHE A 178 -16.43 -12.53 23.04
C PHE A 178 -17.34 -11.58 23.82
N SER A 179 -18.34 -10.95 23.21
CA SER A 179 -19.20 -9.96 23.88
C SER A 179 -19.86 -10.48 25.16
N THR A 180 -20.28 -11.75 25.17
CA THR A 180 -20.93 -12.42 26.31
C THR A 180 -20.02 -12.53 27.54
N PHE A 181 -18.70 -12.57 27.33
CA PHE A 181 -17.70 -12.65 28.40
C PHE A 181 -17.21 -11.27 28.86
N SER A 182 -17.55 -10.22 28.13
CA SER A 182 -17.22 -8.84 28.50
C SER A 182 -18.05 -8.38 29.70
N SER A 183 -17.48 -7.50 30.48
CA SER A 183 -18.16 -6.80 31.60
C SER A 183 -18.34 -5.31 31.33
N ALA A 184 -17.85 -4.82 30.20
CA ALA A 184 -17.95 -3.43 29.77
C ALA A 184 -19.12 -3.21 28.81
N GLU A 185 -19.52 -1.95 28.66
CA GLU A 185 -20.56 -1.54 27.72
C GLU A 185 -20.09 -1.73 26.26
N GLU A 186 -21.01 -2.18 25.41
CA GLU A 186 -20.70 -2.60 24.04
C GLU A 186 -20.21 -1.46 23.16
N THR A 187 -20.89 -0.32 23.18
CA THR A 187 -20.54 0.87 22.39
C THR A 187 -19.14 1.38 22.74
N GLN A 188 -18.83 1.46 24.03
CA GLN A 188 -17.51 1.85 24.54
C GLN A 188 -16.42 0.87 24.07
N ARG A 189 -16.66 -0.44 24.22
CA ARG A 189 -15.70 -1.47 23.84
C ARG A 189 -15.38 -1.45 22.35
N LYS A 190 -16.41 -1.37 21.51
CA LYS A 190 -16.29 -1.25 20.04
C LYS A 190 -15.52 0.02 19.65
N ARG A 191 -15.84 1.15 20.27
CA ARG A 191 -15.14 2.42 20.01
C ARG A 191 -13.65 2.34 20.36
N GLN A 192 -13.31 1.81 21.53
CA GLN A 192 -11.91 1.66 21.94
C GLN A 192 -11.14 0.71 21.01
N LEU A 193 -11.78 -0.39 20.59
CA LEU A 193 -11.18 -1.33 19.64
C LEU A 193 -10.93 -0.67 18.29
N ARG A 194 -11.91 0.10 17.79
CA ARG A 194 -11.76 0.91 16.57
C ARG A 194 -10.59 1.88 16.65
N GLU A 195 -10.46 2.61 17.75
CA GLU A 195 -9.33 3.53 17.98
C GLU A 195 -7.99 2.80 17.96
N LEU A 196 -7.91 1.60 18.54
CA LEU A 196 -6.72 0.75 18.47
C LEU A 196 -6.41 0.33 17.02
N LEU A 197 -7.40 -0.15 16.28
CA LEU A 197 -7.25 -0.54 14.87
C LEU A 197 -6.75 0.63 14.01
N GLN A 198 -7.28 1.83 14.25
CA GLN A 198 -6.83 3.05 13.57
C GLN A 198 -5.34 3.32 13.87
N LYS A 199 -4.92 3.21 15.14
CA LYS A 199 -3.52 3.39 15.52
C LYS A 199 -2.61 2.35 14.86
N CYS A 200 -3.02 1.08 14.80
CA CYS A 200 -2.29 0.02 14.10
C CYS A 200 -2.14 0.31 12.61
N SER A 201 -3.21 0.75 11.95
CA SER A 201 -3.16 1.04 10.51
C SER A 201 -2.31 2.27 10.21
N ASN A 202 -2.43 3.34 11.00
CA ASN A 202 -1.57 4.52 10.88
C ASN A 202 -0.09 4.13 11.06
N PHE A 203 0.22 3.30 12.05
CA PHE A 203 1.59 2.81 12.26
C PHE A 203 2.10 2.03 11.05
N LYS A 204 1.29 1.13 10.48
CA LYS A 204 1.66 0.39 9.26
C LYS A 204 1.92 1.30 8.06
N ILE A 205 1.08 2.32 7.86
CA ILE A 205 1.27 3.32 6.78
C ILE A 205 2.59 4.08 6.98
N VAL A 206 2.93 4.43 8.22
CA VAL A 206 4.20 5.10 8.52
C VAL A 206 5.37 4.16 8.25
N LEU A 207 5.28 2.88 8.63
CA LEU A 207 6.32 1.88 8.36
C LEU A 207 6.55 1.64 6.87
N SER A 208 5.49 1.54 6.06
CA SER A 208 5.61 1.33 4.61
C SER A 208 6.25 2.51 3.88
N ARG A 209 6.34 3.67 4.53
CA ARG A 209 6.95 4.89 4.01
C ARG A 209 8.40 5.09 4.47
N GLN A 210 8.93 4.25 5.36
CA GLN A 210 10.32 4.36 5.85
C GLN A 210 11.34 3.97 4.76
N GLN A 211 12.59 4.39 4.95
CA GLN A 211 13.70 4.03 4.05
C GLN A 211 14.06 2.53 4.14
N ASN A 212 14.00 1.97 5.35
CA ASN A 212 14.17 0.53 5.57
C ASN A 212 12.82 -0.17 5.41
N LEU A 213 12.86 -1.41 4.92
CA LEU A 213 11.65 -2.24 4.81
C LEU A 213 11.37 -2.93 6.14
N PHE A 214 10.12 -2.89 6.56
CA PHE A 214 9.66 -3.51 7.80
C PHE A 214 8.59 -4.56 7.50
N TYR A 215 8.73 -5.74 8.10
CA TYR A 215 7.80 -6.86 7.93
C TYR A 215 7.35 -7.36 9.29
N PHE A 216 6.05 -7.54 9.46
CA PHE A 216 5.54 -8.24 10.63
C PHE A 216 5.60 -9.75 10.38
N TYR A 217 5.81 -10.51 11.44
CA TYR A 217 5.69 -11.96 11.41
C TYR A 217 4.95 -12.46 12.63
N ARG A 218 4.26 -13.57 12.45
CA ARG A 218 3.46 -14.24 13.48
C ARG A 218 3.63 -15.74 13.35
N SER A 219 4.06 -16.39 14.43
CA SER A 219 4.22 -17.84 14.48
C SER A 219 2.86 -18.53 14.61
N LYS A 220 2.71 -19.68 13.95
CA LYS A 220 1.52 -20.53 14.11
C LYS A 220 1.60 -21.34 15.41
N CYS A 221 0.45 -21.77 15.90
CA CYS A 221 0.39 -22.73 17.01
C CYS A 221 1.17 -24.01 16.64
N GLY A 222 2.07 -24.43 17.52
CA GLY A 222 2.91 -25.62 17.34
C GLY A 222 4.34 -25.34 16.86
N GLU A 223 4.65 -24.13 16.40
CA GLU A 223 6.02 -23.75 16.02
C GLU A 223 6.97 -23.73 17.21
N CYS A 224 8.27 -23.98 16.96
CA CYS A 224 9.27 -24.02 18.03
C CYS A 224 9.48 -22.63 18.64
N PHE A 225 9.51 -22.58 19.97
CA PHE A 225 9.88 -21.37 20.69
C PHE A 225 11.36 -21.06 20.48
N SER A 226 11.66 -19.81 20.13
CA SER A 226 13.02 -19.32 19.89
C SER A 226 13.29 -18.08 20.73
N THR A 227 14.27 -18.15 21.63
CA THR A 227 14.67 -17.00 22.47
C THR A 227 15.32 -15.87 21.67
N THR A 228 15.69 -16.09 20.41
CA THR A 228 16.28 -15.05 19.55
C THR A 228 15.24 -14.21 18.83
N SER A 229 14.04 -14.74 18.60
CA SER A 229 12.96 -14.07 17.86
C SER A 229 11.66 -13.93 18.66
N MET A 230 11.59 -14.48 19.87
CA MET A 230 10.36 -14.51 20.66
C MET A 230 10.61 -14.12 22.12
N THR A 231 9.65 -13.39 22.67
CA THR A 231 9.54 -13.05 24.09
C THR A 231 8.46 -13.94 24.73
N PHE A 232 8.83 -14.65 25.79
CA PHE A 232 7.90 -15.46 26.57
C PHE A 232 6.99 -14.57 27.43
N ALA A 233 5.69 -14.66 27.23
CA ALA A 233 4.68 -13.92 28.01
C ALA A 233 4.00 -14.77 29.10
N GLY A 234 4.00 -16.09 28.92
CA GLY A 234 3.31 -17.04 29.79
C GLY A 234 3.27 -18.44 29.15
N GLY A 235 3.00 -19.47 29.95
CA GLY A 235 3.02 -20.85 29.49
C GLY A 235 2.37 -21.80 30.49
N VAL A 236 2.23 -23.06 30.08
CA VAL A 236 1.89 -24.16 31.01
C VAL A 236 3.16 -24.57 31.77
N ASP A 237 3.03 -25.09 32.99
CA ASP A 237 4.18 -25.50 33.83
C ASP A 237 5.17 -26.39 33.06
N GLY A 238 6.42 -25.93 32.92
CA GLY A 238 7.53 -26.62 32.26
C GLY A 238 8.29 -25.74 31.27
N PRO A 239 9.23 -26.30 30.49
CA PRO A 239 10.06 -25.52 29.58
C PRO A 239 9.26 -25.05 28.37
N ALA A 240 9.38 -23.76 28.02
CA ALA A 240 8.78 -23.20 26.81
C ALA A 240 9.38 -23.85 25.55
N THR A 241 8.71 -24.85 24.97
CA THR A 241 9.20 -25.57 23.78
C THR A 241 8.53 -25.09 22.49
N LYS A 242 7.22 -24.80 22.56
CA LYS A 242 6.41 -24.47 21.38
C LYS A 242 5.49 -23.29 21.62
N VAL A 243 5.19 -22.55 20.56
CA VAL A 243 4.21 -21.48 20.53
C VAL A 243 2.81 -22.07 20.68
N ARG A 244 2.07 -21.64 21.69
CA ARG A 244 0.65 -21.94 21.85
C ARG A 244 -0.19 -20.92 21.10
N ILE A 245 0.10 -19.64 21.33
CA ILE A 245 -0.59 -18.53 20.67
C ILE A 245 0.33 -17.30 20.64
N SER A 246 0.31 -16.58 19.51
CA SER A 246 0.96 -15.28 19.38
C SER A 246 0.07 -14.19 19.96
N LEU A 247 0.61 -13.40 20.90
CA LEU A 247 -0.08 -12.33 21.60
C LEU A 247 0.20 -10.95 20.98
N TRP A 248 1.33 -10.82 20.30
CA TRP A 248 1.72 -9.64 19.55
C TRP A 248 2.74 -10.05 18.48
N PRO A 249 2.58 -9.62 17.21
CA PRO A 249 3.48 -10.05 16.15
C PRO A 249 4.87 -9.46 16.37
N GLY A 250 5.89 -10.16 15.88
CA GLY A 250 7.23 -9.62 15.83
C GLY A 250 7.41 -8.68 14.65
N LEU A 251 8.50 -7.89 14.67
CA LEU A 251 8.86 -6.96 13.61
C LEU A 251 10.27 -7.28 13.10
N ILE A 252 10.44 -7.45 11.81
CA ILE A 252 11.72 -7.62 11.12
C ILE A 252 12.05 -6.31 10.41
N LYS A 253 13.31 -5.90 10.50
CA LYS A 253 13.86 -4.79 9.73
C LYS A 253 14.80 -5.36 8.66
N GLN A 254 14.55 -5.00 7.42
CA GLN A 254 15.41 -5.33 6.28
C GLN A 254 16.09 -4.04 5.80
N ASN A 255 17.42 -4.05 5.86
CA ASN A 255 18.27 -3.00 5.32
C ASN A 255 18.68 -3.40 3.89
N SER A 256 18.75 -2.43 2.97
CA SER A 256 19.13 -2.66 1.57
C SER A 256 20.52 -3.30 1.41
N MET A 257 21.37 -3.22 2.42
CA MET A 257 22.77 -3.69 2.39
C MET A 257 23.08 -4.80 3.41
N ALA A 258 22.12 -5.26 4.23
CA ALA A 258 22.37 -6.25 5.27
C ALA A 258 21.28 -7.35 5.33
N ALA A 259 21.61 -8.47 5.97
CA ALA A 259 20.63 -9.51 6.26
C ALA A 259 19.49 -8.97 7.12
N SER A 260 18.28 -9.50 6.92
CA SER A 260 17.14 -9.17 7.76
C SER A 260 17.41 -9.57 9.21
N SER A 261 17.04 -8.69 10.13
CA SER A 261 17.20 -8.93 11.57
C SER A 261 15.89 -8.73 12.30
N VAL A 262 15.67 -9.52 13.36
CA VAL A 262 14.58 -9.29 14.31
C VAL A 262 14.79 -7.93 14.94
N PHE A 263 13.83 -7.04 14.71
CA PHE A 263 13.84 -5.67 15.21
C PHE A 263 13.04 -5.57 16.52
N GLU A 264 11.88 -6.22 16.58
CA GLU A 264 11.14 -6.47 17.81
C GLU A 264 10.76 -7.96 17.84
N ALA A 265 11.01 -8.62 18.97
CA ALA A 265 10.67 -10.03 19.15
C ALA A 265 9.15 -10.22 19.25
N GLU A 266 8.65 -11.32 18.69
CA GLU A 266 7.25 -11.71 18.81
C GLU A 266 6.89 -12.02 20.26
N LEU A 267 5.74 -11.54 20.76
CA LEU A 267 5.27 -11.88 22.10
C LEU A 267 4.41 -13.13 22.05
N VAL A 268 4.80 -14.20 22.73
CA VAL A 268 4.13 -15.50 22.63
C VAL A 268 3.75 -16.08 23.99
N TRP A 269 2.60 -16.77 24.00
CA TRP A 269 2.26 -17.72 25.05
C TRP A 269 2.68 -19.11 24.59
N THR A 270 3.34 -19.88 25.46
CA THR A 270 3.97 -21.16 25.07
C THR A 270 3.31 -22.38 25.72
N MET A 271 3.73 -23.53 25.23
CA MET A 271 3.39 -24.87 25.71
C MET A 271 4.66 -25.73 25.72
N ASN A 272 4.56 -26.87 26.39
CA ASN A 272 5.59 -27.90 26.39
C ASN A 272 5.35 -28.93 25.29
#